data_AF-A0A0C2GXC4-F1
#
_entry.id   AF-A0A0C2GXC4-F1
#
_cell.length_a   1.000
_cell.length_b   1.000
_cell.length_c   1.000
_cell.angle_alpha   90.00
_cell.angle_beta   90.00
_cell.angle_gamma   90.00
#
_symmetry.space_group_name_H-M   'P 1'
#
loop_
_entity.id
_entity.type
_entity.pdbx_description
1 polymer ?
#
loop_
_entity_poly.entity_id
_entity_poly.type
_entity_poly.pdbx_seq_one_letter_code
_entity_poly.pdbx_strand_id
1 'polypeptide(L)'
;MAVNYHELYNDSKTFVDMPMKNDPDYVLEKFNEAFGNISVEAINRTKLQHFVDEHFSPPGSEMLPCTPEDWNPQPAKLMSIVDPQLRGWALKLNAIWRSLCKRVGHLVSN
;
A
#
# COMPACT_ATOMS: atom_id res chain seq x y z
N MET A 1 3.53 -17.37 -3.06
CA MET A 1 3.96 -17.86 -4.40
C MET A 1 2.78 -18.08 -5.35
N ALA A 2 1.64 -18.64 -4.90
CA ALA A 2 0.49 -18.90 -5.78
C ALA A 2 -0.04 -17.67 -6.53
N VAL A 3 -0.20 -16.53 -5.86
CA VAL A 3 -0.71 -15.29 -6.48
C VAL A 3 0.16 -14.83 -7.65
N ASN A 4 1.48 -14.82 -7.47
CA ASN A 4 2.43 -14.43 -8.52
C ASN A 4 2.52 -15.48 -9.62
N TYR A 5 2.54 -16.77 -9.28
CA TYR A 5 2.57 -17.87 -10.26
C TYR A 5 1.37 -17.80 -11.22
N HIS A 6 0.19 -17.51 -10.68
CA HIS A 6 -1.03 -17.38 -11.46
C HIS A 6 -1.22 -16.02 -12.10
N GLU A 7 -0.27 -15.09 -12.00
CA GLU A 7 -0.34 -13.73 -12.58
C GLU A 7 -1.67 -13.03 -12.28
N LEU A 8 -2.17 -13.10 -11.02
CA LEU A 8 -3.47 -12.50 -10.67
C LEU A 8 -3.52 -11.00 -10.97
N TYR A 9 -2.38 -10.32 -10.87
CA TYR A 9 -2.23 -8.89 -11.12
C TYR A 9 -1.10 -8.65 -12.12
N ASN A 10 -1.20 -7.55 -12.87
CA ASN A 10 -0.24 -7.20 -13.93
C ASN A 10 1.14 -6.77 -13.40
N ASP A 11 1.21 -6.35 -12.14
CA ASP A 11 2.45 -6.00 -11.47
C ASP A 11 2.59 -6.79 -10.17
N SER A 12 3.83 -7.12 -9.81
CA SER A 12 4.13 -7.94 -8.63
C SER A 12 3.94 -7.18 -7.30
N LYS A 13 3.66 -5.88 -7.35
CA LYS A 13 3.54 -5.02 -6.17
C LYS A 13 2.09 -4.92 -5.70
N THR A 14 1.12 -5.02 -6.61
CA THR A 14 -0.31 -4.95 -6.27
C THR A 14 -0.70 -5.88 -5.12
N PHE A 15 -0.36 -7.17 -5.19
CA PHE A 15 -0.69 -8.10 -4.09
C PHE A 15 0.16 -7.87 -2.84
N VAL A 16 1.43 -7.50 -3.01
CA VAL A 16 2.35 -7.24 -1.88
C VAL A 16 1.87 -6.06 -1.04
N ASP A 17 1.21 -5.08 -1.67
CA ASP A 17 0.66 -3.89 -1.03
C ASP A 17 -0.75 -4.10 -0.46
N MET A 18 -1.33 -5.31 -0.56
CA MET A 18 -2.63 -5.62 0.03
C MET A 18 -2.48 -6.05 1.50
N PRO A 19 -3.07 -5.30 2.45
CA PRO A 19 -3.07 -5.71 3.85
C PRO A 19 -3.93 -6.95 4.08
N MET A 20 -3.49 -7.83 4.97
CA MET A 20 -4.34 -8.91 5.48
C MET A 20 -5.44 -8.30 6.36
N LYS A 21 -6.67 -8.82 6.24
CA LYS A 21 -7.81 -8.41 7.08
C LYS A 21 -7.77 -9.02 8.48
N ASN A 22 -7.03 -10.12 8.64
CA ASN A 22 -6.90 -10.87 9.89
C ASN A 22 -5.42 -11.22 10.12
N ASP A 23 -5.12 -11.81 11.27
CA ASP A 23 -3.77 -12.26 11.62
C ASP A 23 -3.17 -13.23 10.58
N PRO A 24 -1.86 -13.14 10.28
CA PRO A 24 -1.21 -14.00 9.30
C PRO A 24 -1.40 -15.50 9.53
N ASP A 25 -1.45 -15.96 10.79
CA ASP A 25 -1.61 -17.38 11.10
C ASP A 25 -3.01 -17.86 10.70
N TYR A 26 -4.03 -17.05 10.95
CA TYR A 26 -5.41 -17.33 10.52
C TYR A 26 -5.53 -17.38 8.99
N VAL A 27 -4.96 -16.39 8.29
CA VAL A 27 -5.01 -16.35 6.82
C VAL A 27 -4.26 -17.54 6.22
N LEU A 28 -3.12 -17.93 6.82
CA LEU A 28 -2.36 -19.11 6.40
C LEU A 28 -3.13 -20.40 6.63
N GLU A 29 -3.79 -20.55 7.79
CA GLU A 29 -4.69 -21.67 8.07
C GLU A 29 -5.78 -21.79 6.99
N LYS A 30 -6.48 -20.69 6.67
CA LYS A 30 -7.51 -20.66 5.62
C LYS A 30 -6.97 -20.98 4.24
N PHE A 31 -5.76 -20.52 3.92
CA PHE A 31 -5.11 -20.87 2.67
C PHE A 31 -4.83 -22.37 2.57
N ASN A 32 -4.33 -22.98 3.66
CA ASN A 32 -4.03 -24.40 3.71
C ASN A 32 -5.30 -25.27 3.69
N GLU A 33 -6.37 -24.84 4.35
CA GLU A 33 -7.69 -25.50 4.24
C GLU A 33 -8.19 -25.53 2.79
N ALA A 34 -8.06 -24.42 2.06
CA ALA A 34 -8.56 -24.28 0.70
C ALA A 34 -7.68 -24.96 -0.37
N PHE A 35 -6.35 -24.92 -0.21
CA PHE A 35 -5.39 -25.28 -1.26
C PHE A 35 -4.25 -26.20 -0.82
N GLY A 36 -4.16 -26.59 0.46
CA GLY A 36 -2.99 -27.31 1.00
C GLY A 36 -2.76 -28.71 0.42
N ASN A 37 -3.78 -29.32 -0.18
CA ASN A 37 -3.70 -30.66 -0.78
C ASN A 37 -3.45 -30.64 -2.31
N ILE A 38 -3.22 -29.47 -2.90
CA ILE A 38 -2.97 -29.33 -4.34
C ILE A 38 -1.67 -28.56 -4.57
N SER A 39 -1.00 -28.84 -5.69
CA SER A 39 0.18 -28.08 -6.08
C SER A 39 -0.21 -26.65 -6.50
N VAL A 40 0.75 -25.73 -6.43
CA VAL A 40 0.51 -24.32 -6.80
C VAL A 40 0.00 -24.21 -8.23
N GLU A 41 0.51 -25.02 -9.15
CA GLU A 41 0.14 -25.04 -10.56
C GLU A 41 -1.31 -25.50 -10.79
N ALA A 42 -1.82 -26.36 -9.91
CA ALA A 42 -3.18 -26.91 -9.98
C ALA A 42 -4.24 -26.01 -9.34
N ILE A 43 -3.85 -24.94 -8.66
CA ILE A 43 -4.80 -23.98 -8.07
C ILE A 43 -5.61 -23.32 -9.17
N ASN A 44 -6.94 -23.33 -9.03
CA ASN A 44 -7.83 -22.61 -9.93
C ASN A 44 -7.71 -21.09 -9.70
N ARG A 45 -7.37 -20.36 -10.76
CA ARG A 45 -7.17 -18.90 -10.72
C ARG A 45 -8.36 -18.13 -10.12
N THR A 46 -9.60 -18.48 -10.49
CA THR A 46 -10.81 -17.80 -10.00
C THR A 46 -11.03 -18.04 -8.50
N LYS A 47 -10.81 -19.27 -8.02
CA LYS A 47 -10.88 -19.56 -6.58
C LYS A 47 -9.80 -18.83 -5.80
N LEU A 48 -8.60 -18.72 -6.36
CA LEU A 48 -7.52 -17.95 -5.74
C LEU A 48 -7.87 -16.45 -5.69
N GLN A 49 -8.47 -15.90 -6.74
CA GLN A 49 -8.94 -14.50 -6.73
C GLN A 49 -9.97 -14.28 -5.62
N HIS A 50 -10.96 -15.16 -5.50
CA HIS A 50 -11.95 -15.06 -4.43
C HIS A 50 -11.31 -15.13 -3.03
N PHE A 51 -10.33 -16.01 -2.83
CA PHE A 51 -9.58 -16.08 -1.57
C PHE A 51 -8.87 -14.76 -1.25
N VAL A 52 -8.22 -14.14 -2.25
CA VAL A 52 -7.56 -12.85 -2.06
C VAL A 52 -8.59 -11.77 -1.71
N ASP A 53 -9.70 -11.69 -2.45
CA ASP A 53 -10.75 -10.69 -2.22
C ASP A 53 -11.39 -10.84 -0.82
N GLU A 54 -11.49 -12.07 -0.33
CA GLU A 54 -12.03 -12.40 0.99
C GLU A 54 -11.09 -12.00 2.13
N HIS A 55 -9.80 -12.35 2.03
CA HIS A 55 -8.86 -12.22 3.15
C HIS A 55 -7.95 -10.98 3.12
N PHE A 56 -7.89 -10.27 2.00
CA PHE A 56 -7.01 -9.11 1.82
C PHE A 56 -7.80 -7.85 1.47
N SER A 57 -7.36 -6.72 2.01
CA SER A 57 -7.91 -5.40 1.71
C SER A 57 -7.28 -4.82 0.45
N PRO A 58 -7.91 -3.80 -0.18
CA PRO A 58 -7.34 -3.14 -1.35
C PRO A 58 -5.91 -2.63 -1.10
N PRO A 59 -5.06 -2.57 -2.14
CA PRO A 59 -3.67 -2.10 -2.01
C PRO A 59 -3.60 -0.71 -1.38
N GLY A 60 -2.72 -0.54 -0.39
CA GLY A 60 -2.49 0.74 0.28
C GLY A 60 -3.68 1.25 1.13
N SER A 61 -4.67 0.42 1.42
CA SER A 61 -5.82 0.78 2.27
C SER A 61 -5.45 1.07 3.72
N GLU A 62 -4.29 0.62 4.17
CA GLU A 62 -3.68 0.93 5.46
C GLU A 62 -3.05 2.33 5.52
N MET A 63 -2.85 2.99 4.36
CA MET A 63 -2.17 4.28 4.29
C MET A 63 -3.14 5.45 4.49
N LEU A 64 -3.07 6.09 5.66
CA LEU A 64 -3.84 7.28 5.98
C LEU A 64 -3.09 8.57 5.58
N PRO A 65 -3.77 9.61 5.08
CA PRO A 65 -3.13 10.89 4.81
C PRO A 65 -2.60 11.51 6.11
N CYS A 66 -1.47 12.21 6.00
CA CYS A 66 -0.91 13.03 7.08
C CYS A 66 -0.39 14.36 6.55
N THR A 67 0.08 15.21 7.47
CA THR A 67 0.95 16.34 7.15
C THR A 67 2.19 16.18 8.01
N PRO A 68 3.41 16.31 7.45
CA PRO A 68 4.63 16.23 8.24
C PRO A 68 4.61 17.28 9.36
N GLU A 69 5.02 16.92 10.57
CA GLU A 69 4.90 17.77 11.75
C GLU A 69 5.66 19.10 11.63
N ASP A 70 6.79 19.08 10.93
CA ASP A 70 7.66 20.22 10.67
C ASP A 70 7.33 20.96 9.37
N TRP A 71 6.25 20.57 8.67
CA TRP A 71 5.88 21.17 7.41
C TRP A 71 5.49 22.64 7.59
N ASN A 72 6.17 23.52 6.89
CA ASN A 72 5.91 24.95 6.88
C ASN A 72 5.59 25.38 5.44
N PRO A 73 4.48 26.10 5.17
CA PRO A 73 4.15 26.60 3.83
C PRO A 73 5.20 27.56 3.26
N GLN A 74 5.96 28.25 4.12
CA GLN A 74 6.98 29.24 3.75
C GLN A 74 8.27 29.03 4.56
N PRO A 75 9.03 27.94 4.29
CA PRO A 75 10.29 27.69 4.99
C PRO A 75 11.28 28.82 4.71
N ALA A 76 11.97 29.30 5.75
CA ALA A 76 12.89 30.45 5.65
C ALA A 76 13.96 30.28 4.54
N LYS A 77 14.48 29.06 4.37
CA LYS A 77 15.44 28.71 3.30
C LYS A 77 14.85 28.86 1.89
N LEU A 78 13.56 28.59 1.70
CA LEU A 78 12.91 28.76 0.40
C LEU A 78 12.59 30.24 0.15
N MET A 79 12.23 30.97 1.20
CA MET A 79 11.96 32.40 1.11
C MET A 79 13.21 33.23 0.78
N SER A 80 14.41 32.74 1.13
CA SER A 80 15.68 33.38 0.79
C SER A 80 16.13 33.17 -0.66
N ILE A 81 15.41 32.40 -1.47
CA ILE A 81 15.66 32.28 -2.91
C ILE A 81 15.31 33.63 -3.57
N VAL A 82 16.31 34.26 -4.19
CA VAL A 82 16.22 35.61 -4.79
C VAL A 82 15.33 35.59 -6.03
N ASP A 83 15.52 34.61 -6.90
CA ASP A 83 14.74 34.48 -8.13
C ASP A 83 13.28 34.10 -7.80
N PRO A 84 12.29 34.92 -8.22
CA PRO A 84 10.90 34.68 -7.88
C PRO A 84 10.31 33.42 -8.55
N GLN A 85 10.81 33.03 -9.73
CA GLN A 85 10.37 31.81 -10.42
C GLN A 85 10.89 30.57 -9.71
N LEU A 86 12.18 30.56 -9.34
CA LEU A 86 12.78 29.45 -8.59
C LEU A 86 12.16 29.31 -7.21
N ARG A 87 11.90 30.43 -6.52
CA ARG A 87 11.18 30.42 -5.23
C ARG A 87 9.78 29.84 -5.39
N GLY A 88 9.03 30.28 -6.41
CA GLY A 88 7.69 29.76 -6.70
C GLY A 88 7.69 28.26 -6.98
N TRP A 89 8.66 27.77 -7.75
CA TRP A 89 8.84 26.34 -7.99
C TRP A 89 9.16 25.57 -6.71
N ALA A 90 10.07 26.07 -5.87
CA ALA A 90 10.44 25.41 -4.61
C ALA A 90 9.26 25.34 -3.63
N LEU A 91 8.42 26.38 -3.56
CA LEU A 91 7.20 26.37 -2.74
C LEU A 91 6.17 25.37 -3.28
N LYS A 92 6.04 25.20 -4.60
CA LYS A 92 5.20 24.16 -5.20
C LYS A 92 5.69 22.76 -4.84
N LEU A 93 7.00 22.52 -4.91
CA LEU A 93 7.58 21.26 -4.45
C LEU A 93 7.29 21.01 -2.96
N ASN A 94 7.46 22.04 -2.12
CA ASN A 94 7.15 21.93 -0.70
C ASN A 94 5.69 21.54 -0.45
N ALA A 95 4.75 22.05 -1.25
CA ALA A 95 3.34 21.70 -1.14
C ALA A 95 3.03 20.23 -1.49
N ILE A 96 3.85 19.57 -2.33
CA ILE A 96 3.68 18.14 -2.68
C ILE A 96 3.86 17.24 -1.45
N TRP A 97 4.70 17.61 -0.48
CA TRP A 97 4.88 16.81 0.73
C TRP A 97 3.59 16.57 1.51
N ARG A 98 2.60 17.47 1.41
CA ARG A 98 1.27 17.28 2.02
C ARG A 98 0.46 16.17 1.35
N SER A 99 0.63 15.92 0.05
CA SER A 99 -0.06 14.83 -0.63
C SER A 99 0.67 13.49 -0.48
N LEU A 100 2.00 13.54 -0.37
CA LEU A 100 2.86 12.36 -0.21
C LEU A 100 2.92 11.82 1.22
N CYS A 101 2.68 12.65 2.23
CA CYS A 101 2.67 12.18 3.62
C CYS A 101 1.57 11.12 3.79
N LYS A 102 2.01 9.91 4.15
CA LYS A 102 1.16 8.80 4.58
C LYS A 102 1.64 8.31 5.95
N ARG A 103 0.69 7.88 6.78
CA ARG A 103 0.95 7.13 8.01
C ARG A 103 0.25 5.78 7.91
N VAL A 104 0.85 4.74 8.47
CA VAL A 104 0.21 3.42 8.56
C VAL A 104 -0.86 3.49 9.65
N GLY A 105 -2.11 3.25 9.28
CA GLY A 105 -3.19 3.04 10.25
C GLY A 105 -2.99 1.69 10.93
N HIS A 106 -3.14 1.63 12.25
CA HIS A 106 -3.22 0.36 12.96
C HIS A 106 -4.55 -0.33 12.59
N LEU A 107 -4.53 -1.14 11.54
CA LEU A 107 -5.60 -2.09 11.23
C LEU A 107 -5.29 -3.40 11.97
N VAL A 108 -5.34 -3.38 13.30
CA VAL A 108 -5.40 -4.61 14.09
C VAL A 108 -6.74 -4.59 14.79
N SER A 109 -7.70 -5.30 14.21
CA SER A 109 -8.91 -5.70 14.92
C SER A 109 -8.51 -6.83 15.86
N ASN A 110 -8.62 -6.61 17.17
CA ASN A 110 -8.59 -7.68 18.17
C ASN A 110 -9.79 -8.62 17.99
#